data_AF-A0A359JK58-F1
#
_entry.id   AF-A0A359JK58-F1
#
_cell.length_a   1.000
_cell.length_b   1.000
_cell.length_c   1.000
_cell.angle_alpha   90.00
_cell.angle_beta   90.00
_cell.angle_gamma   90.00
#
_symmetry.space_group_name_H-M   'P 1'
#
loop_
_entity.id
_entity.type
_entity.pdbx_description
1 polymer ?
#
loop_
_entity_poly.entity_id
_entity_poly.type
_entity_poly.pdbx_seq_one_letter_code
_entity_poly.pdbx_strand_id
1 'polypeptide(L)'
;MENSRMKRTQFNISVSGDTFRIDTKNTSYMLGVRDGLFLGHFYYGPRIIEDDITYRSAFAPEGRISRTDREMVIFMDGFRFEYPGWGAGDSREGALKVQYEDGTTRVCPLFRGYEISSSKAPVPGLPSTYAAEGEVGTLRIDLADPDTDVEVSLFYSAFYEEDVIARRVEVRNGGDGKMVLQRVLSAAMDMPGRDMQGRPFELLTFHGTWAREFTRQIDPIPFGRIGVSSICGKTGNRAQSFLGIVSPGITQEEGEVYGLQFLYSGNFSSMVE
;
A
#
# COMPACT_ATOMS: atom_id res chain seq x y z
N MET A 1 22.68 -15.88 25.28
CA MET A 1 21.65 -15.59 24.27
C MET A 1 21.93 -14.17 23.81
N GLU A 2 22.54 -14.05 22.65
CA GLU A 2 23.17 -12.83 22.16
C GLU A 2 22.10 -11.98 21.46
N ASN A 3 21.88 -10.76 21.96
CA ASN A 3 20.95 -9.79 21.41
C ASN A 3 21.29 -9.52 19.94
N SER A 4 20.41 -9.94 19.03
CA SER A 4 20.43 -9.57 17.61
C SER A 4 20.18 -8.07 17.47
N ARG A 5 21.25 -7.27 17.61
CA ARG A 5 21.24 -5.84 17.27
C ARG A 5 20.88 -5.69 15.79
N MET A 6 19.87 -4.88 15.50
CA MET A 6 19.52 -4.50 14.13
C MET A 6 20.75 -3.99 13.38
N LYS A 7 21.03 -4.58 12.22
CA LYS A 7 21.86 -3.93 11.22
C LYS A 7 21.01 -2.84 10.58
N ARG A 8 21.15 -1.59 11.03
CA ARG A 8 20.67 -0.44 10.25
C ARG A 8 21.37 -0.50 8.90
N THR A 9 20.60 -0.79 7.86
CA THR A 9 21.13 -0.70 6.50
C THR A 9 21.15 0.79 6.16
N GLN A 10 22.13 1.21 5.38
CA GLN A 10 22.53 2.61 5.14
C GLN A 10 21.45 3.50 4.45
N PHE A 11 20.20 3.03 4.33
CA PHE A 11 19.17 3.55 3.42
C PHE A 11 17.82 3.84 4.09
N ASN A 12 17.79 4.05 5.41
CA ASN A 12 16.57 4.27 6.20
C ASN A 12 15.53 3.14 6.13
N ILE A 13 15.98 1.94 5.73
CA ILE A 13 15.20 0.71 5.72
C ILE A 13 15.88 -0.27 6.68
N SER A 14 15.10 -0.82 7.60
CA SER A 14 15.55 -1.84 8.55
C SER A 14 14.67 -3.08 8.48
N VAL A 15 15.29 -4.24 8.73
CA VAL A 15 14.62 -5.53 8.78
C VAL A 15 14.94 -6.18 10.11
N SER A 16 13.90 -6.63 10.81
CA SER A 16 14.01 -7.34 12.08
C SER A 16 13.04 -8.52 12.09
N GLY A 17 13.58 -9.74 11.96
CA GLY A 17 12.77 -10.94 11.74
C GLY A 17 11.93 -10.78 10.47
N ASP A 18 10.62 -10.93 10.62
CA ASP A 18 9.64 -10.83 9.53
C ASP A 18 9.06 -9.43 9.37
N THR A 19 9.62 -8.41 10.03
CA THR A 19 9.14 -7.03 9.96
C THR A 19 10.10 -6.14 9.19
N PHE A 20 9.54 -5.36 8.27
CA PHE A 20 10.23 -4.33 7.50
C PHE A 20 9.77 -2.96 7.99
N ARG A 21 10.73 -2.07 8.15
CA ARG A 21 10.48 -0.69 8.53
C ARG A 21 11.21 0.25 7.59
N ILE A 22 10.46 1.24 7.12
CA ILE A 22 10.92 2.29 6.23
C ILE A 22 10.73 3.60 6.98
N ASP A 23 11.82 4.29 7.26
CA ASP A 23 11.79 5.58 7.94
C ASP A 23 12.06 6.71 6.94
N THR A 24 11.30 7.79 7.09
CA THR A 24 11.67 9.09 6.56
C THR A 24 12.12 9.98 7.73
N LYS A 25 12.30 11.29 7.49
CA LYS A 25 12.69 12.25 8.52
C LYS A 25 11.72 12.25 9.71
N ASN A 26 10.41 12.28 9.43
CA ASN A 26 9.34 12.45 10.41
C ASN A 26 8.28 11.34 10.38
N THR A 27 8.37 10.36 9.47
CA THR A 27 7.41 9.25 9.40
C THR A 27 8.08 7.89 9.49
N SER A 28 7.31 6.89 9.93
CA SER A 28 7.67 5.48 9.85
C SER A 28 6.57 4.72 9.13
N TYR A 29 6.94 3.84 8.21
CA TYR A 29 6.08 2.90 7.52
C TYR A 29 6.53 1.48 7.85
N MET A 30 5.61 0.65 8.31
CA MET A 30 5.92 -0.71 8.75
C MET A 30 4.96 -1.70 8.12
N LEU A 31 5.54 -2.80 7.69
CA LEU A 31 4.86 -3.94 7.11
C LEU A 31 5.58 -5.21 7.58
N GLY A 32 4.91 -6.34 7.54
CA GLY A 32 5.56 -7.58 7.94
C GLY A 32 4.84 -8.84 7.51
N VAL A 33 5.58 -9.93 7.56
CA VAL A 33 5.14 -11.25 7.13
C VAL A 33 4.55 -12.01 8.31
N ARG A 34 3.38 -12.61 8.12
CA ARG A 34 2.75 -13.51 9.09
C ARG A 34 2.85 -14.95 8.64
N ASP A 35 3.33 -15.78 9.56
CA ASP A 35 3.56 -17.22 9.38
C ASP A 35 4.37 -17.55 8.11
N GLY A 36 5.24 -16.63 7.68
CA GLY A 36 6.04 -16.75 6.47
C GLY A 36 5.27 -16.58 5.15
N LEU A 37 3.97 -16.26 5.19
CA LEU A 37 3.10 -16.24 4.01
C LEU A 37 2.41 -14.91 3.76
N PHE A 38 1.72 -14.33 4.73
CA PHE A 38 0.85 -13.18 4.47
C PHE A 38 1.56 -11.86 4.75
N LEU A 39 1.59 -10.97 3.74
CA LEU A 39 2.17 -9.63 3.89
C LEU A 39 1.12 -8.65 4.44
N GLY A 40 1.34 -8.18 5.66
CA GLY A 40 0.44 -7.25 6.34
C GLY A 40 0.99 -5.83 6.43
N HIS A 41 0.08 -4.86 6.38
CA HIS A 41 0.33 -3.46 6.73
C HIS A 41 0.22 -3.29 8.25
N PHE A 42 1.28 -2.81 8.90
CA PHE A 42 1.29 -2.68 10.36
C PHE A 42 1.15 -1.23 10.83
N TYR A 43 1.79 -0.29 10.13
CA TYR A 43 1.79 1.11 10.56
C TYR A 43 2.17 2.07 9.44
N TYR A 44 1.51 3.23 9.41
CA TYR A 44 2.02 4.42 8.74
C TYR A 44 1.61 5.66 9.54
N GLY A 45 2.59 6.50 9.89
CA GLY A 45 2.35 7.70 10.68
C GLY A 45 3.63 8.29 11.26
N PRO A 46 3.52 9.05 12.37
CA PRO A 46 4.66 9.66 13.06
C PRO A 46 5.84 8.71 13.28
N ARG A 47 7.05 9.25 13.14
CA ARG A 47 8.29 8.47 13.28
C ARG A 47 8.37 7.78 14.63
N ILE A 48 8.65 6.49 14.60
CA ILE A 48 8.88 5.68 15.79
C ILE A 48 10.35 5.83 16.18
N ILE A 49 10.66 6.17 17.42
CA ILE A 49 12.05 6.37 17.85
C ILE A 49 12.69 5.06 18.33
N GLU A 50 11.85 4.13 18.79
CA GLU A 50 12.30 2.85 19.36
C GLU A 50 12.85 1.91 18.29
N ASP A 51 13.97 1.27 18.61
CA ASP A 51 14.66 0.36 17.70
C ASP A 51 14.04 -1.06 17.73
N ASP A 52 13.56 -1.52 18.89
CA ASP A 52 12.88 -2.83 18.98
C ASP A 52 11.41 -2.67 18.62
N ILE A 53 11.04 -3.07 17.41
CA ILE A 53 9.67 -3.01 16.90
C ILE A 53 8.96 -4.37 16.93
N THR A 54 9.60 -5.41 17.49
CA THR A 54 9.01 -6.76 17.54
C THR A 54 7.72 -6.77 18.36
N TYR A 55 7.64 -5.95 19.42
CA TYR A 55 6.43 -5.81 20.21
C TYR A 55 5.26 -5.18 19.42
N ARG A 56 5.53 -4.39 18.36
CA ARG A 56 4.48 -3.84 17.49
C ARG A 56 3.99 -4.80 16.44
N SER A 57 4.76 -5.85 16.14
CA SER A 57 4.21 -7.01 15.45
C SER A 57 3.09 -7.66 16.28
N ALA A 58 3.05 -7.50 17.61
CA ALA A 58 1.90 -7.98 18.40
C ALA A 58 0.63 -7.12 18.25
N PHE A 59 0.72 -5.93 17.65
CA PHE A 59 -0.42 -5.04 17.33
C PHE A 59 -0.92 -5.16 15.89
N ALA A 60 -0.32 -6.04 15.07
CA ALA A 60 -0.98 -6.47 13.84
C ALA A 60 -2.30 -7.19 14.22
N PRO A 61 -3.36 -7.06 13.41
CA PRO A 61 -4.67 -7.61 13.75
C PRO A 61 -4.54 -9.05 14.23
N GLU A 62 -5.06 -9.31 15.43
CA GLU A 62 -5.14 -10.63 16.00
C GLU A 62 -5.91 -11.55 15.06
N GLY A 63 -5.21 -12.53 14.54
CA GLY A 63 -5.80 -13.69 13.91
C GLY A 63 -4.69 -14.71 13.79
N ARG A 64 -4.67 -15.72 14.66
CA ARG A 64 -3.89 -16.92 14.36
C ARG A 64 -4.39 -17.41 13.00
N ILE A 65 -3.49 -17.63 12.03
CA ILE A 65 -3.83 -18.49 10.89
C ILE A 65 -4.31 -19.79 11.51
N SER A 66 -5.58 -20.06 11.25
CA SER A 66 -6.27 -21.09 12.00
C SER A 66 -6.10 -22.45 11.33
N ARG A 67 -6.52 -23.51 12.02
CA ARG A 67 -6.48 -24.88 11.49
C ARG A 67 -7.75 -25.27 10.73
N THR A 68 -8.72 -24.36 10.61
CA THR A 68 -10.06 -24.67 10.08
C THR A 68 -10.47 -23.65 9.01
N ASP A 69 -11.17 -24.09 7.97
CA ASP A 69 -11.60 -23.22 6.86
C ASP A 69 -12.41 -21.99 7.32
N ARG A 70 -13.29 -22.15 8.32
CA ARG A 70 -14.12 -21.06 8.84
C ARG A 70 -13.31 -19.94 9.47
N GLU A 71 -12.32 -20.30 10.27
CA GLU A 71 -11.48 -19.35 10.98
C GLU A 71 -10.47 -18.70 10.00
N MET A 72 -10.09 -19.39 8.91
CA MET A 72 -9.34 -18.77 7.80
C MET A 72 -10.11 -17.64 7.12
N VAL A 73 -11.42 -17.80 6.89
CA VAL A 73 -12.24 -16.71 6.32
C VAL A 73 -12.23 -15.48 7.24
N ILE A 74 -12.34 -15.68 8.55
CA ILE A 74 -12.30 -14.58 9.53
C ILE A 74 -10.93 -13.90 9.51
N PHE A 75 -9.85 -14.67 9.41
CA PHE A 75 -8.51 -14.12 9.25
C PHE A 75 -8.37 -13.29 7.98
N MET A 76 -8.77 -13.82 6.82
CA MET A 76 -8.66 -13.12 5.54
C MET A 76 -9.47 -11.82 5.51
N ASP A 77 -10.61 -11.78 6.19
CA ASP A 77 -11.46 -10.59 6.25
C ASP A 77 -10.97 -9.54 7.26
N GLY A 78 -10.37 -9.98 8.38
CA GLY A 78 -9.88 -9.10 9.45
C GLY A 78 -8.42 -8.67 9.32
N PHE A 79 -7.63 -9.38 8.52
CA PHE A 79 -6.19 -9.12 8.39
C PHE A 79 -5.92 -7.90 7.51
N ARG A 80 -5.00 -7.04 7.96
CA ARG A 80 -4.65 -5.81 7.25
C ARG A 80 -3.62 -6.10 6.19
N PHE A 81 -4.04 -6.36 4.96
CA PHE A 81 -3.15 -6.72 3.87
C PHE A 81 -2.42 -5.49 3.33
N GLU A 82 -1.13 -5.67 2.99
CA GLU A 82 -0.35 -4.63 2.32
C GLU A 82 -0.69 -4.55 0.81
N TYR A 83 -1.10 -5.68 0.23
CA TYR A 83 -1.56 -5.77 -1.16
C TYR A 83 -2.61 -6.88 -1.35
N PRO A 84 -3.90 -6.59 -1.09
CA PRO A 84 -4.96 -7.61 -1.11
C PRO A 84 -5.26 -8.09 -2.53
N GLY A 85 -5.42 -9.41 -2.68
CA GLY A 85 -5.84 -10.05 -3.93
C GLY A 85 -7.35 -10.31 -3.98
N TRP A 86 -7.92 -10.35 -5.18
CA TRP A 86 -9.35 -10.59 -5.38
C TRP A 86 -9.72 -12.07 -5.21
N GLY A 87 -10.79 -12.35 -4.47
CA GLY A 87 -11.46 -13.66 -4.45
C GLY A 87 -10.75 -14.74 -3.63
N ALA A 88 -9.81 -14.38 -2.76
CA ALA A 88 -9.06 -15.30 -1.90
C ALA A 88 -9.63 -15.45 -0.48
N GLY A 89 -10.78 -14.82 -0.18
CA GLY A 89 -11.45 -14.89 1.13
C GLY A 89 -11.59 -13.54 1.84
N ASP A 90 -10.81 -12.54 1.44
CA ASP A 90 -11.04 -11.15 1.82
C ASP A 90 -12.30 -10.63 1.10
N SER A 91 -13.26 -10.09 1.86
CA SER A 91 -14.53 -9.60 1.31
C SER A 91 -14.50 -8.13 0.87
N ARG A 92 -13.40 -7.42 1.18
CA ARG A 92 -13.14 -6.02 0.81
C ARG A 92 -12.64 -5.90 -0.63
N GLU A 93 -12.48 -4.68 -1.13
CA GLU A 93 -11.97 -4.44 -2.48
C GLU A 93 -10.47 -4.81 -2.62
N GLY A 94 -10.20 -5.84 -3.43
CA GLY A 94 -8.83 -6.25 -3.76
C GLY A 94 -8.09 -5.25 -4.66
N ALA A 95 -6.79 -5.09 -4.41
CA ALA A 95 -5.86 -4.29 -5.18
C ALA A 95 -5.46 -4.95 -6.51
N LEU A 96 -5.41 -6.29 -6.51
CA LEU A 96 -5.09 -7.10 -7.68
C LEU A 96 -6.29 -7.97 -8.08
N LYS A 97 -6.70 -7.89 -9.34
CA LYS A 97 -7.68 -8.80 -9.93
C LYS A 97 -7.16 -9.28 -11.28
N VAL A 98 -7.01 -10.59 -11.40
CA VAL A 98 -6.53 -11.27 -12.60
C VAL A 98 -7.63 -12.22 -13.07
N GLN A 99 -7.76 -12.42 -14.37
CA GLN A 99 -8.61 -13.46 -14.96
C GLN A 99 -7.74 -14.42 -15.77
N TYR A 100 -7.85 -15.71 -15.48
CA TYR A 100 -7.08 -16.76 -16.13
C TYR A 100 -7.86 -17.41 -17.30
N GLU A 101 -7.22 -18.28 -18.06
CA GLU A 101 -7.82 -18.95 -19.23
C GLU A 101 -9.08 -19.76 -18.90
N ASP A 102 -9.12 -20.37 -17.71
CA ASP A 102 -10.26 -21.14 -17.22
C ASP A 102 -11.44 -20.26 -16.76
N GLY A 103 -11.28 -18.93 -16.81
CA GLY A 103 -12.28 -17.94 -16.40
C GLY A 103 -12.27 -17.64 -14.90
N THR A 104 -11.45 -18.31 -14.10
CA THR A 104 -11.31 -18.00 -12.67
C THR A 104 -10.65 -16.64 -12.47
N THR A 105 -10.92 -16.02 -11.32
CA THR A 105 -10.37 -14.70 -10.97
C THR A 105 -9.72 -14.62 -9.59
N ARG A 106 -9.49 -15.77 -8.95
CA ARG A 106 -8.90 -15.82 -7.61
C ARG A 106 -7.42 -15.49 -7.71
N VAL A 107 -6.95 -14.59 -6.86
CA VAL A 107 -5.52 -14.35 -6.68
C VAL A 107 -5.20 -14.10 -5.22
N CYS A 108 -4.23 -14.83 -4.68
CA CYS A 108 -3.74 -14.69 -3.31
C CYS A 108 -2.21 -14.50 -3.32
N PRO A 109 -1.70 -13.26 -3.39
CA PRO A 109 -0.27 -13.01 -3.40
C PRO A 109 0.35 -13.35 -2.02
N LEU A 110 1.20 -14.37 -1.98
CA LEU A 110 1.92 -14.80 -0.77
C LEU A 110 3.38 -14.36 -0.82
N PHE A 111 3.93 -14.03 0.34
CA PHE A 111 5.32 -13.60 0.49
C PHE A 111 6.30 -14.67 0.01
N ARG A 112 7.26 -14.24 -0.82
CA ARG A 112 8.32 -15.10 -1.35
C ARG A 112 9.72 -14.62 -0.95
N GLY A 113 9.93 -13.32 -0.87
CA GLY A 113 11.22 -12.76 -0.53
C GLY A 113 11.26 -11.24 -0.63
N TYR A 114 12.43 -10.67 -0.40
CA TYR A 114 12.66 -9.24 -0.51
C TYR A 114 14.09 -8.92 -0.92
N GLU A 115 14.29 -7.71 -1.41
CA GLU A 115 15.59 -7.13 -1.73
C GLU A 115 15.62 -5.67 -1.29
N ILE A 116 16.75 -5.21 -0.74
CA ILE A 116 16.98 -3.80 -0.41
C ILE A 116 18.11 -3.29 -1.26
N SER A 117 17.89 -2.13 -1.89
CA SER A 117 18.88 -1.46 -2.72
C SER A 117 18.98 0.02 -2.38
N SER A 118 20.09 0.62 -2.78
CA SER A 118 20.41 2.05 -2.60
C SER A 118 20.03 2.91 -3.80
N SER A 119 19.13 2.42 -4.65
CA SER A 119 18.76 3.10 -5.88
C SER A 119 17.27 2.99 -6.11
N LYS A 120 16.76 3.88 -6.97
CA LYS A 120 15.41 3.82 -7.48
C LYS A 120 15.47 3.65 -8.99
N ALA A 121 15.15 2.45 -9.47
CA ALA A 121 15.07 2.20 -10.90
C ALA A 121 13.94 3.02 -11.55
N PRO A 122 14.16 3.56 -12.77
CA PRO A 122 13.10 4.17 -13.56
C PRO A 122 12.08 3.11 -13.98
N VAL A 123 10.85 3.54 -14.26
CA VAL A 123 9.82 2.66 -14.82
C VAL A 123 9.79 2.82 -16.34
N PRO A 124 10.16 1.80 -17.13
CA PRO A 124 10.21 1.93 -18.58
C PRO A 124 8.88 2.42 -19.17
N GLY A 125 8.93 3.51 -19.92
CA GLY A 125 7.76 4.08 -20.61
C GLY A 125 6.76 4.81 -19.70
N LEU A 126 7.02 4.97 -18.41
CA LEU A 126 6.14 5.64 -17.46
C LEU A 126 6.87 6.75 -16.69
N PRO A 127 6.18 7.85 -16.33
CA PRO A 127 6.75 8.86 -15.44
C PRO A 127 6.94 8.27 -14.04
N SER A 128 8.05 8.60 -13.39
CA SER A 128 8.30 8.24 -12.00
C SER A 128 9.17 9.30 -11.33
N THR A 129 9.12 9.36 -9.99
CA THR A 129 10.16 10.09 -9.24
C THR A 129 11.54 9.50 -9.53
N TYR A 130 12.57 10.31 -9.36
CA TYR A 130 13.96 9.96 -9.63
C TYR A 130 14.82 10.34 -8.42
N ALA A 131 15.93 9.66 -8.25
CA ALA A 131 16.94 9.94 -7.24
C ALA A 131 18.29 9.47 -7.78
N ALA A 132 19.38 10.13 -7.39
CA ALA A 132 20.71 9.61 -7.68
C ALA A 132 20.98 8.33 -6.87
N GLU A 133 21.97 7.56 -7.30
CA GLU A 133 22.41 6.38 -6.57
C GLU A 133 22.91 6.78 -5.17
N GLY A 134 22.43 6.09 -4.14
CA GLY A 134 22.75 6.35 -2.73
C GLY A 134 21.82 7.35 -2.04
N GLU A 135 20.99 8.10 -2.77
CA GLU A 135 20.07 9.10 -2.16
C GLU A 135 18.80 8.48 -1.58
N VAL A 136 18.32 7.38 -2.18
CA VAL A 136 17.04 6.76 -1.84
C VAL A 136 17.22 5.27 -1.60
N GLY A 137 16.70 4.80 -0.47
CA GLY A 137 16.53 3.38 -0.20
C GLY A 137 15.30 2.83 -0.90
N THR A 138 15.43 1.69 -1.57
CA THR A 138 14.30 0.96 -2.14
C THR A 138 14.20 -0.45 -1.57
N LEU A 139 13.05 -0.77 -0.97
CA LEU A 139 12.64 -2.11 -0.60
C LEU A 139 11.78 -2.71 -1.73
N ARG A 140 12.22 -3.83 -2.32
CA ARG A 140 11.39 -4.69 -3.16
C ARG A 140 10.89 -5.87 -2.33
N ILE A 141 9.60 -6.16 -2.38
CA ILE A 141 9.00 -7.36 -1.80
C ILE A 141 8.39 -8.16 -2.93
N ASP A 142 8.79 -9.41 -3.03
CA ASP A 142 8.32 -10.33 -4.06
C ASP A 142 7.24 -11.23 -3.46
N LEU A 143 6.08 -11.24 -4.10
CA LEU A 143 4.93 -12.08 -3.79
C LEU A 143 4.65 -13.02 -4.97
N ALA A 144 4.04 -14.18 -4.69
CA ALA A 144 3.57 -15.10 -5.70
C ALA A 144 2.31 -15.82 -5.23
N ASP A 145 1.40 -16.11 -6.15
CA ASP A 145 0.29 -17.05 -5.90
C ASP A 145 0.68 -18.44 -6.40
N PRO A 146 0.87 -19.44 -5.51
CA PRO A 146 1.31 -20.77 -5.90
C PRO A 146 0.29 -21.55 -6.73
N ASP A 147 -0.98 -21.14 -6.75
CA ASP A 147 -2.03 -21.83 -7.49
C ASP A 147 -2.11 -21.37 -8.96
N THR A 148 -1.57 -20.19 -9.26
CA THR A 148 -1.76 -19.52 -10.57
C THR A 148 -0.46 -19.01 -11.20
N ASP A 149 0.67 -19.14 -10.50
CA ASP A 149 2.00 -18.66 -10.90
C ASP A 149 2.08 -17.16 -11.22
N VAL A 150 1.09 -16.35 -10.82
CA VAL A 150 1.21 -14.90 -10.92
C VAL A 150 2.19 -14.40 -9.87
N GLU A 151 3.10 -13.54 -10.29
CA GLU A 151 4.12 -12.95 -9.43
C GLU A 151 3.92 -11.43 -9.36
N VAL A 152 4.08 -10.88 -8.15
CA VAL A 152 3.87 -9.46 -7.87
C VAL A 152 5.08 -8.93 -7.12
N SER A 153 5.74 -7.92 -7.68
CA SER A 153 6.83 -7.20 -7.01
C SER A 153 6.34 -5.84 -6.55
N LEU A 154 6.34 -5.63 -5.24
CA LEU A 154 6.00 -4.35 -4.60
C LEU A 154 7.29 -3.58 -4.34
N PHE A 155 7.34 -2.32 -4.75
CA PHE A 155 8.51 -1.46 -4.53
C PHE A 155 8.14 -0.28 -3.65
N TYR A 156 8.99 -0.01 -2.66
CA TYR A 156 8.87 1.12 -1.74
C TYR A 156 10.18 1.89 -1.76
N SER A 157 10.16 3.10 -2.31
CA SER A 157 11.32 3.99 -2.36
C SER A 157 11.15 5.13 -1.35
N ALA A 158 12.07 5.25 -0.40
CA ALA A 158 12.01 6.20 0.70
C ALA A 158 12.82 7.47 0.41
N PHE A 159 12.11 8.57 0.20
CA PHE A 159 12.68 9.92 0.09
C PHE A 159 12.74 10.51 1.50
N TYR A 160 13.92 10.39 2.12
CA TYR A 160 14.08 10.63 3.55
C TYR A 160 13.78 12.08 3.94
N GLU A 161 14.38 13.05 3.24
CA GLU A 161 14.27 14.46 3.58
C GLU A 161 12.90 15.04 3.22
N GLU A 162 12.25 14.50 2.19
CA GLU A 162 10.94 14.95 1.69
C GLU A 162 9.76 14.36 2.46
N ASP A 163 9.97 13.39 3.35
CA ASP A 163 8.91 12.62 4.02
C ASP A 163 7.94 11.94 3.03
N VAL A 164 8.49 11.37 1.96
CA VAL A 164 7.71 10.72 0.90
C VAL A 164 8.14 9.26 0.72
N ILE A 165 7.14 8.37 0.63
CA ILE A 165 7.34 6.98 0.22
C ILE A 165 6.67 6.78 -1.12
N ALA A 166 7.47 6.55 -2.16
CA ALA A 166 6.97 6.24 -3.49
C ALA A 166 6.72 4.73 -3.63
N ARG A 167 5.50 4.35 -4.04
CA ARG A 167 5.11 2.96 -4.27
C ARG A 167 4.89 2.68 -5.76
N ARG A 168 5.27 1.48 -6.19
CA ARG A 168 4.90 0.94 -7.50
C ARG A 168 4.78 -0.57 -7.43
N VAL A 169 4.08 -1.15 -8.40
CA VAL A 169 3.84 -2.59 -8.49
C VAL A 169 4.22 -3.06 -9.89
N GLU A 170 4.89 -4.20 -9.97
CA GLU A 170 5.07 -4.95 -11.20
C GLU A 170 4.34 -6.29 -11.06
N VAL A 171 3.58 -6.68 -12.08
CA VAL A 171 2.91 -7.98 -12.14
C VAL A 171 3.47 -8.75 -13.32
N ARG A 172 3.92 -9.97 -13.06
CA ARG A 172 4.49 -10.87 -14.06
C ARG A 172 3.65 -12.14 -14.15
N ASN A 173 3.40 -12.60 -15.37
CA ASN A 173 2.87 -13.94 -15.59
C ASN A 173 4.02 -14.94 -15.45
N GLY A 174 4.04 -15.73 -14.39
CA GLY A 174 5.02 -16.81 -14.21
C GLY A 174 4.56 -18.14 -14.81
N GLY A 175 3.29 -18.27 -15.19
CA GLY A 175 2.71 -19.47 -15.78
C GLY A 175 2.72 -19.48 -17.31
N ASP A 176 2.37 -20.64 -17.88
CA ASP A 176 2.32 -20.84 -19.34
C ASP A 176 1.01 -20.36 -19.98
N GLY A 177 -0.06 -20.24 -19.19
CA GLY A 177 -1.38 -19.82 -19.66
C GLY A 177 -1.52 -18.31 -19.80
N LYS A 178 -2.46 -17.84 -20.63
CA LYS A 178 -2.79 -16.42 -20.71
C LYS A 178 -3.49 -15.93 -19.45
N MET A 179 -3.19 -14.69 -19.08
CA MET A 179 -3.90 -13.98 -18.03
C MET A 179 -4.30 -12.57 -18.48
N VAL A 180 -5.42 -12.08 -17.96
CA VAL A 180 -5.91 -10.72 -18.17
C VAL A 180 -5.89 -9.98 -16.84
N LEU A 181 -5.11 -8.91 -16.77
CA LEU A 181 -5.08 -8.01 -15.62
C LEU A 181 -6.34 -7.14 -15.64
N GLN A 182 -7.35 -7.49 -14.84
CA GLN A 182 -8.58 -6.71 -14.71
C GLN A 182 -8.40 -5.49 -13.80
N ARG A 183 -7.52 -5.59 -12.79
CA ARG A 183 -7.18 -4.50 -11.87
C ARG A 183 -5.77 -4.67 -11.32
N VAL A 184 -4.99 -3.60 -11.32
CA VAL A 184 -3.69 -3.50 -10.63
C VAL A 184 -3.59 -2.11 -10.01
N LEU A 185 -3.88 -1.98 -8.72
CA LEU A 185 -3.68 -0.72 -8.00
C LEU A 185 -2.20 -0.53 -7.68
N SER A 186 -1.70 0.70 -7.71
CA SER A 186 -0.30 1.01 -7.39
C SER A 186 0.01 0.98 -5.89
N ALA A 187 -1.02 1.08 -5.05
CA ALA A 187 -0.95 1.01 -3.61
C ALA A 187 -2.29 0.58 -3.02
N ALA A 188 -2.23 -0.09 -1.88
CA ALA A 188 -3.34 -0.34 -0.96
C ALA A 188 -2.83 -0.12 0.46
N MET A 189 -3.66 0.37 1.35
CA MET A 189 -3.26 0.68 2.71
C MET A 189 -4.45 0.51 3.65
N ASP A 190 -4.39 -0.52 4.49
CA ASP A 190 -5.34 -0.74 5.55
C ASP A 190 -4.95 0.07 6.79
N MET A 191 -5.70 1.14 7.07
CA MET A 191 -5.41 2.09 8.14
C MET A 191 -6.50 2.10 9.22
N PRO A 192 -6.20 2.57 10.45
CA PRO A 192 -7.24 2.84 11.43
C PRO A 192 -8.26 3.83 10.88
N GLY A 193 -9.56 3.56 11.05
CA GLY A 193 -10.63 4.46 10.58
C GLY A 193 -10.79 5.76 11.39
N ARG A 194 -9.86 6.06 12.30
CA ARG A 194 -9.91 7.21 13.21
C ARG A 194 -8.52 7.84 13.38
N ASP A 195 -8.49 9.15 13.56
CA ASP A 195 -7.29 9.92 13.90
C ASP A 195 -6.77 9.60 15.31
N MET A 196 -5.64 10.18 15.72
CA MET A 196 -5.05 9.97 17.04
C MET A 196 -5.94 10.47 18.19
N GLN A 197 -6.93 11.32 17.91
CA GLN A 197 -7.92 11.80 18.89
C GLN A 197 -9.21 10.96 18.88
N GLY A 198 -9.28 9.88 18.10
CA GLY A 198 -10.41 8.97 18.03
C GLY A 198 -11.58 9.49 17.17
N ARG A 199 -11.38 10.52 16.35
CA ARG A 199 -12.40 11.06 15.45
C ARG A 199 -12.33 10.35 14.09
N PRO A 200 -13.47 10.09 13.42
CA PRO A 200 -13.46 9.47 12.10
C PRO A 200 -12.75 10.38 11.10
N PHE A 201 -11.95 9.80 10.21
CA PHE A 201 -11.34 10.55 9.13
C PHE A 201 -12.38 11.05 8.11
N GLU A 202 -12.01 12.09 7.37
CA GLU A 202 -12.74 12.63 6.23
C GLU A 202 -11.92 12.45 4.95
N LEU A 203 -12.61 12.40 3.81
CA LEU A 203 -11.98 12.30 2.51
C LEU A 203 -11.79 13.69 1.90
N LEU A 204 -10.55 14.04 1.59
CA LEU A 204 -10.18 15.23 0.83
C LEU A 204 -9.94 14.87 -0.65
N THR A 205 -10.71 15.51 -1.52
CA THR A 205 -10.58 15.38 -2.99
C THR A 205 -10.62 16.75 -3.68
N PHE A 206 -10.24 16.75 -4.95
CA PHE A 206 -10.27 17.93 -5.80
C PHE A 206 -11.08 17.63 -7.07
N HIS A 207 -12.21 18.33 -7.19
CA HIS A 207 -13.16 18.17 -8.29
C HIS A 207 -13.28 19.45 -9.10
N GLY A 208 -13.79 19.36 -10.32
CA GLY A 208 -13.95 20.57 -11.11
C GLY A 208 -14.63 20.38 -12.44
N THR A 209 -14.50 21.40 -13.26
CA THR A 209 -14.85 21.38 -14.67
C THR A 209 -13.84 22.21 -15.43
N TRP A 210 -13.97 22.28 -16.75
CA TRP A 210 -13.08 23.10 -17.58
C TRP A 210 -13.19 24.56 -17.15
N ALA A 211 -12.03 25.21 -16.99
CA ALA A 211 -11.89 26.59 -16.52
C ALA A 211 -12.39 26.81 -15.07
N ARG A 212 -12.56 25.73 -14.30
CA ARG A 212 -12.88 25.74 -12.87
C ARG A 212 -12.40 24.45 -12.20
N GLU A 213 -11.13 24.14 -12.41
CA GLU A 213 -10.46 22.94 -11.94
C GLU A 213 -10.23 22.96 -10.42
N PHE A 214 -10.11 21.76 -9.84
CA PHE A 214 -9.54 21.52 -8.50
C PHE A 214 -10.16 22.32 -7.35
N THR A 215 -11.48 22.43 -7.36
CA THR A 215 -12.24 22.83 -6.18
C THR A 215 -12.06 21.78 -5.09
N ARG A 216 -11.50 22.20 -3.96
CA ARG A 216 -11.34 21.40 -2.75
C ARG A 216 -12.71 20.93 -2.24
N GLN A 217 -12.82 19.64 -1.94
CA GLN A 217 -14.00 19.03 -1.32
C GLN A 217 -13.55 18.15 -0.16
N ILE A 218 -14.27 18.23 0.96
CA ILE A 218 -14.06 17.37 2.12
C ILE A 218 -15.40 16.73 2.45
N ASP A 219 -15.45 15.40 2.37
CA ASP A 219 -16.65 14.61 2.61
C ASP A 219 -16.43 13.61 3.75
N PRO A 220 -17.44 13.33 4.59
CA PRO A 220 -17.39 12.21 5.51
C PRO A 220 -17.20 10.89 4.75
N ILE A 221 -16.40 9.97 5.30
CA ILE A 221 -16.26 8.62 4.75
C ILE A 221 -17.47 7.79 5.22
N PRO A 222 -18.34 7.31 4.30
CA PRO A 222 -19.49 6.51 4.68
C PRO A 222 -19.08 5.07 5.03
N PHE A 223 -20.00 4.30 5.60
CA PHE A 223 -19.86 2.84 5.53
C PHE A 223 -20.03 2.39 4.08
N GLY A 224 -19.05 1.65 3.55
CA GLY A 224 -18.94 1.30 2.14
C GLY A 224 -17.98 2.25 1.42
N ARG A 225 -18.01 2.24 0.07
CA ARG A 225 -16.95 2.90 -0.71
C ARG A 225 -17.28 4.33 -1.16
N ILE A 226 -16.28 5.19 -1.10
CA ILE A 226 -16.24 6.53 -1.71
C ILE A 226 -14.91 6.74 -2.42
N GLY A 227 -14.89 7.48 -3.53
CA GLY A 227 -13.65 7.65 -4.28
C GLY A 227 -13.75 8.58 -5.48
N VAL A 228 -12.63 8.71 -6.17
CA VAL A 228 -12.45 9.54 -7.34
C VAL A 228 -11.79 8.73 -8.46
N SER A 229 -12.25 8.94 -9.70
CA SER A 229 -11.71 8.23 -10.85
C SER A 229 -11.81 9.06 -12.12
N SER A 230 -11.04 8.65 -13.13
CA SER A 230 -11.18 9.12 -14.51
C SER A 230 -11.12 7.93 -15.46
N ILE A 231 -12.09 7.89 -16.39
CA ILE A 231 -12.19 6.89 -17.45
C ILE A 231 -12.07 7.51 -18.86
N CYS A 232 -11.72 8.80 -18.95
CA CYS A 232 -11.73 9.57 -20.20
C CYS A 232 -10.42 9.50 -21.01
N GLY A 233 -9.52 8.57 -20.69
CA GLY A 233 -8.18 8.44 -21.26
C GLY A 233 -7.16 9.44 -20.75
N LYS A 234 -7.52 10.29 -19.77
CA LYS A 234 -6.65 11.33 -19.21
C LYS A 234 -6.93 11.64 -17.75
N THR A 235 -5.94 12.14 -17.03
CA THR A 235 -6.18 12.92 -15.81
C THR A 235 -6.87 14.21 -16.22
N GLY A 236 -8.05 14.45 -15.65
CA GLY A 236 -8.99 15.45 -16.15
C GLY A 236 -9.14 16.65 -15.23
N ASN A 237 -9.65 17.73 -15.78
CA ASN A 237 -10.18 18.88 -15.05
C ASN A 237 -11.25 18.53 -13.99
N ARG A 238 -11.94 17.39 -14.17
CA ARG A 238 -13.03 16.93 -13.29
C ARG A 238 -12.56 16.28 -12.00
N ALA A 239 -11.38 15.67 -12.02
CA ALA A 239 -10.91 14.80 -10.97
C ALA A 239 -9.39 14.79 -10.99
N GLN A 240 -8.78 15.33 -9.94
CA GLN A 240 -7.35 15.19 -9.72
C GLN A 240 -7.03 13.74 -9.33
N SER A 241 -5.88 13.23 -9.79
CA SER A 241 -5.36 11.92 -9.38
C SER A 241 -4.74 11.95 -7.97
N PHE A 242 -5.49 12.52 -7.03
CA PHE A 242 -5.13 12.72 -5.63
C PHE A 242 -6.26 12.22 -4.72
N LEU A 243 -5.86 11.60 -3.62
CA LEU A 243 -6.75 11.17 -2.54
C LEU A 243 -6.11 11.59 -1.21
N GLY A 244 -6.82 12.35 -0.39
CA GLY A 244 -6.37 12.71 0.95
C GLY A 244 -7.28 12.11 2.02
N ILE A 245 -6.70 11.50 3.05
CA ILE A 245 -7.43 11.11 4.27
C ILE A 245 -7.03 12.07 5.37
N VAL A 246 -7.99 12.83 5.91
CA VAL A 246 -7.70 13.99 6.74
C VAL A 246 -8.50 13.97 8.04
N SER A 247 -7.89 14.42 9.14
CA SER A 247 -8.61 14.54 10.42
C SER A 247 -9.67 15.65 10.35
N PRO A 248 -10.82 15.53 11.05
CA PRO A 248 -11.83 16.58 11.04
C PRO A 248 -11.28 17.93 11.52
N GLY A 249 -11.57 18.97 10.75
CA GLY A 249 -11.15 20.34 11.06
C GLY A 249 -9.67 20.64 10.76
N ILE A 250 -9.02 19.88 9.87
CA ILE A 250 -7.66 20.20 9.42
C ILE A 250 -7.53 21.67 8.99
N THR A 251 -6.40 22.26 9.35
CA THR A 251 -5.98 23.59 8.89
C THR A 251 -4.77 23.45 7.96
N GLN A 252 -4.17 24.56 7.57
CA GLN A 252 -2.91 24.54 6.81
C GLN A 252 -1.71 24.16 7.68
N GLU A 253 -1.83 24.27 9.01
CA GLU A 253 -0.72 24.11 9.96
C GLU A 253 -0.93 22.93 10.92
N GLU A 254 -2.17 22.46 11.07
CA GLU A 254 -2.54 21.45 12.06
C GLU A 254 -3.49 20.40 11.48
N GLY A 255 -3.31 19.16 11.94
CA GLY A 255 -4.15 18.01 11.60
C GLY A 255 -3.37 16.87 10.96
N GLU A 256 -3.96 15.68 11.00
CA GLU A 256 -3.40 14.48 10.40
C GLU A 256 -3.83 14.37 8.94
N VAL A 257 -2.89 14.11 8.04
CA VAL A 257 -3.14 13.99 6.60
C VAL A 257 -2.34 12.82 6.03
N TYR A 258 -3.04 11.90 5.37
CA TYR A 258 -2.45 10.90 4.49
C TYR A 258 -2.75 11.28 3.05
N GLY A 259 -1.74 11.72 2.31
CA GLY A 259 -1.88 12.10 0.90
C GLY A 259 -1.38 11.01 -0.04
N LEU A 260 -2.20 10.64 -1.03
CA LEU A 260 -1.83 9.74 -2.12
C LEU A 260 -1.94 10.50 -3.44
N GLN A 261 -0.81 10.69 -4.12
CA GLN A 261 -0.76 11.27 -5.45
C GLN A 261 -0.35 10.20 -6.46
N PHE A 262 -1.19 9.98 -7.47
CA PHE A 262 -0.90 9.03 -8.54
C PHE A 262 -0.15 9.73 -9.68
N LEU A 263 1.06 9.24 -9.97
CA LEU A 263 1.94 9.73 -11.02
C LEU A 263 1.61 9.05 -12.35
N TYR A 264 0.50 9.47 -12.95
CA TYR A 264 0.07 9.00 -14.27
C TYR A 264 -0.84 10.05 -14.90
N SER A 265 -0.89 10.09 -16.23
CA SER A 265 -1.69 11.09 -16.96
C SER A 265 -2.92 10.51 -17.65
N GLY A 266 -3.23 9.23 -17.43
CA GLY A 266 -4.34 8.51 -18.06
C GLY A 266 -5.53 8.26 -17.12
N ASN A 267 -6.20 7.13 -17.33
CA ASN A 267 -7.26 6.66 -16.45
C ASN A 267 -6.71 6.29 -15.06
N PHE A 268 -7.51 6.52 -14.03
CA PHE A 268 -7.17 6.13 -12.66
C PHE A 268 -8.43 5.86 -11.84
N SER A 269 -8.25 5.13 -10.74
CA SER A 269 -9.25 4.93 -9.71
C SER A 269 -8.58 4.99 -8.35
N SER A 270 -9.18 5.75 -7.44
CA SER A 270 -8.77 5.87 -6.04
C SER A 270 -10.02 5.84 -5.19
N MET A 271 -10.02 5.04 -4.12
CA MET A 271 -11.18 4.86 -3.27
C MET A 271 -10.77 4.58 -1.83
N VAL A 272 -11.73 4.77 -0.94
CA VAL A 272 -11.72 4.44 0.48
C VAL A 272 -12.98 3.62 0.74
N GLU A 273 -12.87 2.60 1.57
CA GLU A 273 -13.95 1.69 1.98
C GLU A 273 -14.06 1.63 3.50
#